data_AF-S9R0N1-F1
#
_entry.id   AF-S9R0N1-F1
#
_cell.length_a   1.000
_cell.length_b   1.000
_cell.length_c   1.000
_cell.angle_alpha   90.00
_cell.angle_beta   90.00
_cell.angle_gamma   90.00
#
_symmetry.space_group_name_H-M   'P 1'
#
loop_
_entity.id
_entity.type
_entity.pdbx_description
1 polymer ?
#
loop_
_entity_poly.entity_id
_entity_poly.type
_entity_poly.pdbx_seq_one_letter_code
_entity_poly.pdbx_strand_id
1 'polypeptide(L)' 'MPKSRLLDASTIPVHLDLFRLVDFSTVIVCTERFVDACQRLRLDGVAFQALPVR' A
#
# COMPACT_ATOMS: atom_id res chain seq x y z
N MET A 1 -14.22 10.02 6.32
CA MET A 1 -13.45 8.98 5.61
C MET A 1 -14.29 7.71 5.51
N PRO A 2 -14.08 6.85 4.50
CA PRO A 2 -14.81 5.58 4.37
C PRO A 2 -14.60 4.73 5.62
N LYS A 3 -15.67 4.08 6.11
CA LYS A 3 -15.65 3.31 7.36
C LYS A 3 -14.87 1.99 7.25
N SER A 4 -14.62 1.50 6.04
CA SER A 4 -13.81 0.32 5.75
C SER A 4 -12.98 0.58 4.49
N ARG A 5 -11.66 0.34 4.58
CA ARG A 5 -10.76 0.37 3.43
C ARG A 5 -10.51 -1.09 3.03
N LEU A 6 -11.24 -1.56 2.03
CA LEU A 6 -11.07 -2.89 1.45
C LEU A 6 -10.60 -2.72 0.01
N LEU A 7 -9.52 -3.40 -0.35
CA LEU A 7 -9.02 -3.42 -1.72
C LEU A 7 -9.39 -4.76 -2.37
N ASP A 8 -9.83 -4.71 -3.61
CA ASP A 8 -10.07 -5.89 -4.44
C ASP A 8 -8.74 -6.35 -5.04
N ALA A 9 -8.30 -7.55 -4.67
CA ALA A 9 -7.02 -8.13 -5.12
C ALA A 9 -6.89 -8.16 -6.65
N SER A 10 -8.00 -8.35 -7.37
CA SER A 10 -8.00 -8.46 -8.84
C SER A 10 -7.64 -7.15 -9.54
N THR A 11 -7.76 -6.03 -8.83
CA THR A 11 -7.44 -4.69 -9.34
C THR A 11 -6.00 -4.27 -9.04
N ILE A 12 -5.27 -5.07 -8.25
CA ILE A 12 -3.90 -4.72 -7.82
C ILE A 12 -2.92 -5.00 -8.96
N PRO A 13 -2.09 -4.02 -9.36
CA PRO A 13 -1.06 -4.24 -10.37
C PRO A 13 -0.01 -5.23 -9.85
N VAL A 14 0.12 -6.38 -10.51
CA VAL A 14 1.08 -7.43 -10.12
C VAL A 14 2.55 -7.07 -10.35
N HIS A 15 2.81 -5.99 -11.10
CA HIS A 15 4.15 -5.57 -11.52
C HIS A 15 4.64 -4.30 -10.80
N LEU A 16 3.82 -3.71 -9.91
CA LEU A 16 4.16 -2.50 -9.17
C LEU A 16 4.17 -2.79 -7.67
N ASP A 17 5.24 -2.35 -7.02
CA ASP A 17 5.38 -2.42 -5.57
C ASP A 17 4.74 -1.25 -4.83
N LEU A 18 4.48 -0.15 -5.53
CA LEU A 18 4.02 1.11 -4.96
C LEU A 18 3.11 1.81 -5.97
N PHE A 19 1.89 2.13 -5.55
CA PHE A 19 0.93 2.86 -6.39
C PHE A 19 -0.02 3.69 -5.53
N ARG A 20 -0.79 4.55 -6.20
CA ARG A 20 -1.76 5.45 -5.58
C ARG A 20 -3.15 5.16 -6.12
N LEU A 21 -4.14 5.22 -5.25
CA LEU A 21 -5.54 5.09 -5.65
C LEU A 21 -6.04 6.40 -6.27
N VAL A 22 -6.70 6.32 -7.43
CA VAL A 22 -7.22 7.50 -8.14
C VAL A 22 -8.26 8.23 -7.29
N ASP A 23 -9.19 7.49 -6.68
CA ASP A 23 -10.27 8.04 -5.87
C ASP A 23 -9.82 8.46 -4.45
N PHE A 24 -8.61 8.06 -4.05
CA PHE A 24 -8.03 8.37 -2.74
C PHE A 24 -6.57 8.79 -2.91
N SER A 25 -6.36 9.99 -3.47
CA SER A 25 -5.03 10.51 -3.82
C SER A 25 -4.06 10.67 -2.63
N THR A 26 -4.55 10.65 -1.40
CA THR A 26 -3.72 10.66 -0.19
C THR A 26 -3.34 9.26 0.29
N VAL A 27 -3.86 8.20 -0.34
CA VAL A 27 -3.62 6.81 0.03
C VAL A 27 -2.61 6.20 -0.93
N ILE A 28 -1.46 5.84 -0.37
CA ILE A 28 -0.39 5.12 -1.05
C ILE A 28 -0.47 3.66 -0.60
N VAL A 29 -0.51 2.74 -1.57
CA VAL A 29 -0.55 1.30 -1.33
C VAL A 29 0.78 0.71 -1.80
N CYS A 30 1.33 -0.21 -1.02
CA CYS A 30 2.54 -0.91 -1.35
C CYS A 30 2.47 -2.39 -0.98
N THR A 31 3.32 -3.19 -1.63
CA THR A 31 3.45 -4.62 -1.35
C THR A 31 4.23 -4.85 -0.06
N GLU A 32 4.02 -5.99 0.58
CA GLU A 32 4.78 -6.38 1.79
C GLU A 32 6.29 -6.44 1.52
N ARG A 33 6.70 -6.98 0.36
CA ARG A 33 8.12 -6.99 -0.06
C ARG A 33 8.72 -5.58 -0.12
N PHE A 34 7.95 -4.57 -0.50
CA PHE A 34 8.41 -3.18 -0.52
C PHE A 34 8.62 -2.64 0.90
N VAL A 35 7.71 -2.97 1.82
CA VAL A 35 7.85 -2.65 3.25
C VAL A 35 9.13 -3.27 3.81
N ASP A 36 9.39 -4.54 3.51
CA ASP A 36 10.60 -5.24 3.95
C ASP A 36 11.87 -4.56 3.42
N ALA A 37 11.86 -4.12 2.16
CA ALA A 37 12.99 -3.40 1.56
C ALA A 37 13.22 -2.05 2.26
N CYS A 38 12.17 -1.27 2.53
CA CYS A 38 12.24 0.00 3.24
C CYS A 38 12.79 -0.18 4.67
N GLN A 39 12.33 -1.21 5.37
CA GLN A 39 12.80 -1.53 6.72
C GLN A 39 14.28 -1.94 6.73
N ARG A 40 14.71 -2.78 5.78
CA ARG A 40 16.11 -3.19 5.63
C ARG A 40 17.04 -2.01 5.34
N LEU A 41 16.56 -1.05 4.56
CA LEU A 41 17.30 0.18 4.24
C LEU A 41 17.18 1.27 5.30
N ARG A 42 16.40 1.05 6.37
CA ARG A 42 16.11 2.01 7.44
C ARG A 42 15.64 3.36 6.90
N LEU A 43 14.71 3.32 5.95
CA LEU A 43 14.10 4.53 5.42
C LEU A 43 13.11 5.10 6.46
N ASP A 44 13.41 6.28 6.96
CA ASP A 44 12.57 7.00 7.90
C ASP A 44 11.51 7.87 7.20
N GLY A 45 10.54 8.39 7.95
CA GLY A 45 9.56 9.37 7.47
C GLY A 45 8.25 8.79 6.93
N VAL A 46 8.06 7.47 7.01
CA VAL A 46 6.81 6.80 6.65
C VAL A 46 6.40 5.79 7.70
N ALA A 47 5.08 5.67 7.92
CA ALA A 47 4.50 4.62 8.75
C ALA A 47 3.68 3.69 7.85
N PHE A 48 3.88 2.38 8.01
CA PHE A 48 3.14 1.37 7.26
C PHE A 48 1.98 0.84 8.09
N GLN A 49 0.81 0.72 7.47
CA GLN A 49 -0.38 0.13 8.07
C GLN A 49 -0.91 -0.96 7.16
N ALA A 50 -1.16 -2.15 7.72
CA ALA A 50 -1.72 -3.27 6.97
C ALA A 50 -3.11 -2.91 6.41
N LEU A 51 -3.31 -3.21 5.13
CA LEU A 51 -4.57 -3.00 4.43
C LEU A 51 -5.19 -4.36 4.11
N PRO A 52 -6.40 -4.68 4.61
CA PRO A 52 -7.07 -5.92 4.24
C PRO A 52 -7.42 -5.89 2.74
N VAL A 53 -7.13 -7.01 2.08
CA VAL A 53 -7.45 -7.25 0.66
C VAL A 53 -8.43 -8.43 0.61
N ARG A 54 -9.40 -8.38 -0.30
CA ARG A 54 -10.31 -9.49 -0.60
C ARG A 54 -10.10 -9.99 -2.02
#